data_AF-A0A5C9F1A0-F1
#
_entry.id   AF-A0A5C9F1A0-F1
#
_cell.length_a   1.000
_cell.length_b   1.000
_cell.length_c   1.000
_cell.angle_alpha   90.00
_cell.angle_beta   90.00
_cell.angle_gamma   90.00
#
_symmetry.space_group_name_H-M   'P 1'
#
loop_
_entity.id
_entity.type
_entity.pdbx_description
1 polymer ?
#
loop_
_entity_poly.entity_id
_entity_poly.type
_entity_poly.pdbx_seq_one_letter_code
_entity_poly.pdbx_strand_id
1 'polypeptide(L)'
;MSEFINRDFTYYQLPDFEKFKELINICASHDELYRLIPYLLRNMFENLLFYIFRKGLSNRHTEWYFDTKKIRRRDFYVLIELLNILRNEPQILKFHNNSITEKTIEYLHTIREDGNSEVHNIITQLTKDYLQKREEMVNRLLEGLLSFYNAMPKDPTIITDTDIHTKVSNLFSIPYSIQETREIIKEIESMKKEEMSDLIIDLISDFEKLEDVIKKAMAELILVEKPIQFAPREKEYLFEFIKIAIILNQEDKKMILTEIIYRRILSNPNYVYFWDFIDLIPELLEFEDIYRFFSQKYLEELISWFCESTSYSAAGIYSKILYGLKKEITKPEIEKIVEFTLRNRQIYESGTANKYLKDLFLFRQEIFPFKYNERLKKYNMNIEDWQML
;
A
#
# COMPACT_ATOMS: atom_id res chain seq x y z
N MET A 1 -10.95 48.45 -17.57
CA MET A 1 -10.14 47.45 -18.32
C MET A 1 -10.89 46.14 -18.24
N SER A 2 -10.81 45.27 -19.25
CA SER A 2 -11.30 43.90 -19.11
C SER A 2 -10.52 43.20 -18.00
N GLU A 3 -11.21 42.34 -17.24
CA GLU A 3 -10.55 41.49 -16.24
C GLU A 3 -9.67 40.44 -16.94
N PHE A 4 -8.47 40.20 -16.40
CA PHE A 4 -7.53 39.20 -16.94
C PHE A 4 -8.09 37.78 -16.80
N ILE A 5 -8.78 37.48 -15.69
CA ILE A 5 -9.62 36.29 -15.54
C ILE A 5 -11.06 36.75 -15.40
N ASN A 6 -11.92 36.35 -16.34
CA ASN A 6 -13.33 36.78 -16.42
C ASN A 6 -14.32 35.67 -16.05
N ARG A 7 -13.86 34.59 -15.41
CA ARG A 7 -14.70 33.45 -14.99
C ARG A 7 -15.27 33.69 -13.59
N ASP A 8 -16.49 33.25 -13.37
CA ASP A 8 -17.14 33.27 -12.05
C ASP A 8 -16.93 31.91 -11.37
N PHE A 9 -16.06 31.84 -10.36
CA PHE A 9 -15.81 30.60 -9.63
C PHE A 9 -16.91 30.25 -8.63
N THR A 10 -17.75 31.23 -8.27
CA THR A 10 -18.90 31.04 -7.36
C THR A 10 -19.95 30.15 -8.01
N TYR A 11 -20.19 30.33 -9.31
CA TYR A 11 -21.05 29.46 -10.11
C TYR A 11 -20.65 27.98 -10.00
N TYR A 12 -19.34 27.70 -9.91
CA TYR A 12 -18.79 26.35 -9.79
C TYR A 12 -18.62 25.87 -8.35
N GLN A 13 -19.09 26.63 -7.35
CA GLN A 13 -18.91 26.33 -5.92
C GLN A 13 -17.43 26.25 -5.49
N LEU A 14 -16.60 27.11 -6.07
CA LEU A 14 -15.15 27.19 -5.81
C LEU A 14 -14.78 28.56 -5.18
N PRO A 15 -15.31 28.93 -4.01
CA PRO A 15 -15.14 30.27 -3.45
C PRO A 15 -13.68 30.64 -3.15
N ASP A 16 -12.82 29.66 -2.85
CA ASP A 16 -11.39 29.91 -2.63
C ASP A 16 -10.64 30.29 -3.93
N PHE A 17 -11.18 29.93 -5.09
CA PHE A 17 -10.63 30.33 -6.38
C PHE A 17 -11.03 31.75 -6.78
N GLU A 18 -12.13 32.29 -6.23
CA GLU A 18 -12.48 33.70 -6.44
C GLU A 18 -11.42 34.63 -5.86
N LYS A 19 -10.82 34.25 -4.71
CA LYS A 19 -9.69 34.97 -4.13
C LYS A 19 -8.44 34.94 -5.02
N PHE A 20 -8.18 33.81 -5.69
CA PHE A 20 -7.10 33.72 -6.68
C PHE A 20 -7.37 34.66 -7.87
N LYS A 21 -8.60 34.66 -8.39
CA LYS A 21 -9.01 35.55 -9.48
C LYS A 21 -8.85 37.03 -9.10
N GLU A 22 -9.38 37.45 -7.96
CA GLU A 22 -9.27 38.83 -7.47
C GLU A 22 -7.80 39.26 -7.41
N LEU A 23 -6.95 38.44 -6.79
CA LEU A 23 -5.53 38.72 -6.66
C LEU A 23 -4.81 38.79 -8.02
N ILE A 24 -5.11 37.86 -8.94
CA ILE A 24 -4.51 37.86 -10.28
C ILE A 24 -4.96 39.08 -11.08
N ASN A 25 -6.24 39.47 -11.01
CA ASN A 25 -6.76 40.65 -11.69
C ASN A 25 -6.15 41.95 -11.14
N ILE A 26 -5.92 42.04 -9.83
CA ILE A 26 -5.16 43.14 -9.21
C ILE A 26 -3.73 43.15 -9.75
N CYS A 27 -3.03 42.00 -9.75
CA CYS A 27 -1.67 41.96 -10.30
C CYS A 27 -1.63 42.34 -11.78
N ALA A 28 -2.64 41.99 -12.57
CA ALA A 28 -2.73 42.31 -13.99
C ALA A 28 -3.06 43.79 -14.28
N SER A 29 -3.59 44.54 -13.30
CA SER A 29 -3.85 45.97 -13.45
C SER A 29 -2.66 46.86 -13.07
N HIS A 30 -1.58 46.29 -12.53
CA HIS A 30 -0.40 47.01 -12.05
C HIS A 30 0.88 46.42 -12.64
N ASP A 31 1.53 47.15 -13.54
CA ASP A 31 2.71 46.69 -14.30
C ASP A 31 3.83 46.17 -13.38
N GLU A 32 4.07 46.84 -12.25
CA GLU A 32 5.02 46.42 -11.20
C GLU A 32 4.73 45.05 -10.56
N LEU A 33 3.52 44.53 -10.70
CA LEU A 33 3.07 43.25 -10.13
C LEU A 33 3.02 42.10 -11.15
N TYR A 34 3.28 42.35 -12.44
CA TYR A 34 3.14 41.34 -13.49
C TYR A 34 3.94 40.07 -13.22
N ARG A 35 5.13 40.21 -12.61
CA ARG A 35 6.00 39.10 -12.18
C ARG A 35 5.34 38.09 -11.24
N LEU A 36 4.26 38.47 -10.53
CA LEU A 36 3.56 37.57 -9.62
C LEU A 36 2.58 36.65 -10.35
N ILE A 37 2.13 37.04 -11.54
CA ILE A 37 1.05 36.36 -12.27
C ILE A 37 1.42 34.91 -12.62
N PRO A 38 2.61 34.57 -13.16
CA PRO A 38 2.95 33.18 -13.47
C PRO A 38 2.88 32.24 -12.26
N TYR A 39 3.39 32.69 -11.11
CA TYR A 39 3.33 31.93 -9.86
C TYR A 39 1.88 31.72 -9.38
N LEU A 40 1.07 32.79 -9.41
CA LEU A 40 -0.34 32.72 -9.02
C LEU A 40 -1.15 31.79 -9.95
N LEU A 41 -0.91 31.88 -11.26
CA LEU A 41 -1.55 31.01 -12.26
C LEU A 41 -1.16 29.54 -12.04
N ARG A 42 0.14 29.26 -11.82
CA ARG A 42 0.61 27.91 -11.49
C ARG A 42 -0.13 27.35 -10.28
N ASN A 43 -0.19 28.11 -9.17
CA ASN A 43 -0.89 27.68 -7.96
C ASN A 43 -2.39 27.45 -8.17
N MET A 44 -3.04 28.34 -8.92
CA MET A 44 -4.46 28.23 -9.24
C MET A 44 -4.74 26.94 -10.05
N PHE A 45 -3.99 26.68 -11.12
CA PHE A 45 -4.22 25.50 -11.96
C PHE A 45 -3.80 24.19 -11.27
N GLU A 46 -2.73 24.18 -10.48
CA GLU A 46 -2.35 23.02 -9.66
C GLU A 46 -3.49 22.65 -8.69
N ASN A 47 -4.06 23.65 -8.01
CA ASN A 47 -5.23 23.46 -7.15
C ASN A 47 -6.45 22.96 -7.92
N LEU A 48 -6.73 23.54 -9.09
CA LEU A 48 -7.90 23.15 -9.88
C LEU A 48 -7.83 21.69 -10.32
N LEU A 49 -6.65 21.23 -10.80
CA LEU A 49 -6.46 19.83 -11.16
C LEU A 49 -6.64 18.91 -9.95
N PHE A 50 -6.09 19.27 -8.78
CA PHE A 50 -6.31 18.51 -7.55
C PHE A 50 -7.81 18.39 -7.19
N TYR A 51 -8.57 19.48 -7.30
CA TYR A 51 -10.01 19.50 -7.04
C TYR A 51 -10.79 18.64 -8.04
N ILE A 52 -10.42 18.68 -9.33
CA ILE A 52 -11.00 17.84 -10.37
C ILE A 52 -10.80 16.37 -10.04
N PHE A 53 -9.57 15.94 -9.72
CA PHE A 53 -9.32 14.53 -9.40
C PHE A 53 -9.99 14.09 -8.11
N ARG A 54 -9.96 14.93 -7.06
CA ARG A 54 -10.62 14.63 -5.78
C ARG A 54 -12.13 14.48 -5.92
N LYS A 55 -12.77 15.27 -6.78
CA LYS A 55 -14.22 15.18 -7.03
C LYS A 55 -14.54 14.01 -7.96
N GLY A 56 -13.74 13.82 -9.01
CA GLY A 56 -14.05 12.90 -10.11
C GLY A 56 -13.65 11.45 -9.88
N LEU A 57 -12.65 11.18 -9.03
CA LEU A 57 -12.09 9.83 -8.82
C LEU A 57 -12.45 9.26 -7.45
N SER A 58 -12.65 7.95 -7.39
CA SER A 58 -12.88 7.20 -6.15
C SER A 58 -11.74 7.37 -5.15
N ASN A 59 -12.07 7.28 -3.85
CA ASN A 59 -11.09 7.30 -2.76
C ASN A 59 -10.00 6.22 -2.91
N ARG A 60 -10.26 5.13 -3.64
CA ARG A 60 -9.24 4.11 -3.97
C ARG A 60 -8.08 4.67 -4.80
N HIS A 61 -8.33 5.75 -5.53
CA HIS A 61 -7.37 6.42 -6.40
C HIS A 61 -6.76 7.67 -5.75
N THR A 62 -6.95 7.86 -4.44
CA THR A 62 -6.42 9.04 -3.71
C THR A 62 -4.91 9.19 -3.90
N GLU A 63 -4.17 8.09 -3.89
CA GLU A 63 -2.71 8.09 -4.02
C GLU A 63 -2.20 8.63 -5.37
N TRP A 64 -3.10 8.72 -6.37
CA TRP A 64 -2.77 9.20 -7.70
C TRP A 64 -2.58 10.73 -7.74
N TYR A 65 -3.34 11.46 -6.95
CA TYR A 65 -3.30 12.93 -6.93
C TYR A 65 -2.89 13.50 -5.55
N PHE A 66 -2.75 12.65 -4.54
CA PHE A 66 -2.29 13.00 -3.21
C PHE A 66 -1.18 12.05 -2.72
N ASP A 67 -0.07 12.60 -2.26
CA ASP A 67 1.01 11.85 -1.62
C ASP A 67 0.63 11.60 -0.15
N THR A 68 0.10 10.40 0.14
CA THR A 68 -0.33 9.98 1.47
C THR A 68 0.82 9.92 2.47
N LYS A 69 2.06 9.66 2.02
CA LYS A 69 3.24 9.60 2.89
C LYS A 69 3.68 10.99 3.35
N LYS A 70 3.64 11.96 2.44
CA LYS A 70 4.02 13.36 2.71
C LYS A 70 2.86 14.24 3.16
N ILE A 71 1.64 13.69 3.20
CA ILE A 71 0.39 14.38 3.54
C ILE A 71 0.23 15.68 2.73
N ARG A 72 0.49 15.59 1.42
CA ARG A 72 0.41 16.74 0.51
C ARG A 72 -0.10 16.32 -0.85
N ARG A 73 -0.69 17.25 -1.59
CA ARG A 73 -1.01 17.05 -3.00
C ARG A 73 0.25 16.75 -3.84
N ARG A 74 0.08 16.00 -4.94
CA ARG A 74 1.18 15.75 -5.88
C ARG A 74 1.58 17.05 -6.60
N ASP A 75 2.84 17.10 -7.04
CA ASP A 75 3.39 18.25 -7.74
C ASP A 75 2.67 18.51 -9.07
N PHE A 76 2.64 19.77 -9.53
CA PHE A 76 1.86 20.17 -10.71
C PHE A 76 2.18 19.36 -11.97
N TYR A 77 3.46 19.01 -12.19
CA TYR A 77 3.89 18.12 -13.27
C TYR A 77 3.07 16.81 -13.27
N VAL A 78 3.01 16.15 -12.12
CA VAL A 78 2.35 14.85 -11.95
C VAL A 78 0.85 14.97 -12.19
N LEU A 79 0.23 16.07 -11.74
CA LEU A 79 -1.19 16.31 -11.98
C LEU A 79 -1.50 16.53 -13.47
N ILE A 80 -0.62 17.20 -14.23
CA ILE A 80 -0.79 17.40 -15.67
C ILE A 80 -0.68 16.07 -16.41
N GLU A 81 0.34 15.27 -16.11
CA GLU A 81 0.50 13.96 -16.73
C GLU A 81 -0.64 13.00 -16.38
N LEU A 82 -1.13 13.05 -15.14
CA LEU A 82 -2.29 12.27 -14.74
C LEU A 82 -3.53 12.66 -15.58
N LEU A 83 -3.72 13.96 -15.82
CA LEU A 83 -4.79 14.44 -16.71
C LEU A 83 -4.59 13.92 -18.14
N ASN A 84 -3.35 13.96 -18.64
CA ASN A 84 -3.00 13.50 -19.98
C ASN A 84 -3.29 12.01 -20.18
N ILE A 85 -3.02 11.19 -19.16
CA ILE A 85 -3.34 9.75 -19.18
C ILE A 85 -4.86 9.56 -19.15
N LEU A 86 -5.57 10.25 -18.26
CA LEU A 86 -6.99 10.03 -18.00
C LEU A 86 -7.94 10.65 -19.04
N ARG A 87 -7.52 11.68 -19.79
CA ARG A 87 -8.40 12.37 -20.76
C ARG A 87 -8.98 11.45 -21.85
N ASN A 88 -8.31 10.33 -22.14
CA ASN A 88 -8.77 9.38 -23.15
C ASN A 88 -9.53 8.18 -22.55
N GLU A 89 -9.61 8.09 -21.22
CA GLU A 89 -10.31 6.99 -20.55
C GLU A 89 -11.82 7.16 -20.72
N PRO A 90 -12.57 6.17 -21.28
CA PRO A 90 -13.98 6.36 -21.64
C PRO A 90 -14.88 6.85 -20.50
N GLN A 91 -14.59 6.41 -19.26
CA GLN A 91 -15.35 6.86 -18.10
C GLN A 91 -15.11 8.33 -17.77
N ILE A 92 -13.97 8.90 -18.13
CA ILE A 92 -13.60 10.30 -17.89
C ILE A 92 -13.95 11.17 -19.11
N LEU A 93 -13.70 10.66 -20.32
CA LEU A 93 -13.93 11.35 -21.59
C LEU A 93 -15.36 11.86 -21.74
N LYS A 94 -16.35 11.05 -21.29
CA LYS A 94 -17.77 11.42 -21.32
C LYS A 94 -18.12 12.69 -20.52
N PHE A 95 -17.30 13.06 -19.53
CA PHE A 95 -17.55 14.22 -18.69
C PHE A 95 -16.95 15.51 -19.26
N HIS A 96 -15.80 15.44 -19.93
CA HIS A 96 -15.22 16.63 -20.55
C HIS A 96 -15.58 16.81 -22.02
N ASN A 97 -16.14 15.79 -22.69
CA ASN A 97 -16.61 15.86 -24.07
C ASN A 97 -15.57 16.51 -25.02
N ASN A 98 -14.33 16.01 -24.98
CA ASN A 98 -13.18 16.54 -25.74
C ASN A 98 -12.74 17.98 -25.41
N SER A 99 -13.19 18.59 -24.31
CA SER A 99 -12.66 19.90 -23.88
C SER A 99 -11.20 19.84 -23.39
N ILE A 100 -10.72 18.68 -22.96
CA ILE A 100 -9.34 18.42 -22.58
C ILE A 100 -8.60 17.81 -23.78
N THR A 101 -7.88 18.65 -24.53
CA THR A 101 -7.15 18.30 -25.76
C THR A 101 -5.64 18.26 -25.53
N GLU A 102 -4.84 17.90 -26.54
CA GLU A 102 -3.37 18.07 -26.51
C GLU A 102 -2.96 19.51 -26.24
N LYS A 103 -3.62 20.46 -26.89
CA LYS A 103 -3.41 21.88 -26.67
C LYS A 103 -3.69 22.32 -25.23
N THR A 104 -4.69 21.71 -24.58
CA THR A 104 -4.97 21.95 -23.15
C THR A 104 -3.80 21.49 -22.28
N ILE A 105 -3.20 20.33 -22.59
CA ILE A 105 -2.03 19.79 -21.88
C ILE A 105 -0.79 20.67 -22.12
N GLU A 106 -0.54 21.09 -23.36
CA GLU A 106 0.55 22.02 -23.72
C GLU A 106 0.44 23.36 -22.97
N TYR A 107 -0.77 23.93 -22.88
CA TYR A 107 -1.01 25.16 -22.12
C TYR A 107 -0.75 24.98 -20.63
N LEU A 108 -1.10 23.84 -20.04
CA LEU A 108 -0.77 23.54 -18.65
C LEU A 108 0.75 23.44 -18.42
N HIS A 109 1.48 22.79 -19.33
CA HIS A 109 2.94 22.76 -19.27
C HIS A 109 3.56 24.16 -19.40
N THR A 110 3.02 25.00 -20.28
CA THR A 110 3.46 26.39 -20.43
C THR A 110 3.30 27.17 -19.12
N ILE A 111 2.13 27.06 -18.46
CA ILE A 111 1.90 27.70 -17.15
C ILE A 111 2.85 27.14 -16.08
N ARG A 112 3.10 25.83 -16.07
CA ARG A 112 4.05 25.19 -15.14
C ARG A 112 5.46 25.75 -15.33
N GLU A 113 5.92 25.84 -16.57
CA GLU A 113 7.26 26.33 -16.92
C GLU A 113 7.42 27.80 -16.57
N ASP A 114 6.48 28.65 -16.98
CA ASP A 114 6.47 30.08 -16.63
C ASP A 114 6.51 30.27 -15.09
N GLY A 115 5.69 29.50 -14.35
CA GLY A 115 5.66 29.56 -12.89
C GLY A 115 6.87 28.96 -12.17
N ASN A 116 7.68 28.14 -12.84
CA ASN A 116 8.94 27.59 -12.31
C ASN A 116 10.13 28.51 -12.62
N SER A 117 10.18 29.05 -13.84
CA SER A 117 11.25 29.92 -14.32
C SER A 117 11.34 31.22 -13.53
N GLU A 118 10.22 31.82 -13.14
CA GLU A 118 10.20 33.08 -12.37
C GLU A 118 10.69 32.93 -10.92
N VAL A 119 10.67 31.72 -10.35
CA VAL A 119 11.23 31.46 -9.01
C VAL A 119 12.76 31.47 -9.04
N HIS A 120 13.36 31.13 -10.19
CA HIS A 120 14.81 31.02 -10.36
C HIS A 120 15.43 32.19 -11.13
N ASN A 121 14.69 32.84 -12.03
CA ASN A 121 15.12 34.01 -12.78
C ASN A 121 14.68 35.28 -12.06
N ILE A 122 15.51 35.71 -11.11
CA ILE A 122 15.41 37.00 -10.45
C ILE A 122 15.48 38.11 -11.52
N ILE A 123 14.33 38.75 -11.80
CA ILE A 123 14.18 40.06 -12.48
C ILE A 123 14.25 40.03 -14.01
N THR A 124 13.15 39.63 -14.66
CA THR A 124 12.76 40.19 -15.97
C THR A 124 11.40 40.84 -15.83
N GLN A 125 11.28 42.13 -16.16
CA GLN A 125 9.97 42.80 -16.22
C GLN A 125 9.15 42.14 -17.34
N LEU A 126 8.11 41.38 -16.97
CA LEU A 126 7.13 40.89 -17.93
C LEU A 126 6.45 42.08 -18.59
N THR A 127 6.27 42.03 -19.92
CA THR A 127 5.65 43.10 -20.68
C THR A 127 4.12 42.94 -20.72
N LYS A 128 3.41 44.04 -20.97
CA LYS A 128 1.96 44.00 -21.20
C LYS A 128 1.54 43.07 -22.35
N ASP A 129 2.36 42.99 -23.39
CA ASP A 129 2.16 42.07 -24.52
C ASP A 129 2.20 40.60 -24.11
N TYR A 130 3.06 40.25 -23.14
CA TYR A 130 3.09 38.90 -22.56
C TYR A 130 1.75 38.59 -21.87
N LEU A 131 1.22 39.53 -21.06
CA LEU A 131 -0.06 39.33 -20.39
C LEU A 131 -1.22 39.18 -21.35
N GLN A 132 -1.33 40.03 -22.37
CA GLN A 132 -2.43 39.92 -23.35
C GLN A 132 -2.46 38.55 -24.03
N LYS A 133 -1.29 37.99 -24.38
CA LYS A 133 -1.20 36.63 -24.95
C LYS A 133 -1.60 35.55 -23.95
N ARG A 134 -1.31 35.75 -22.66
CA ARG A 134 -1.66 34.80 -21.60
C ARG A 134 -3.13 34.88 -21.19
N GLU A 135 -3.76 36.06 -21.28
CA GLU A 135 -5.17 36.27 -20.95
C GLU A 135 -6.09 35.32 -21.74
N GLU A 136 -5.97 35.29 -23.07
CA GLU A 136 -6.78 34.41 -23.92
C GLU A 136 -6.54 32.93 -23.58
N MET A 137 -5.28 32.55 -23.43
CA MET A 137 -4.87 31.17 -23.11
C MET A 137 -5.45 30.72 -21.76
N VAL A 138 -5.32 31.54 -20.72
CA VAL A 138 -5.81 31.26 -19.36
C VAL A 138 -7.32 31.13 -19.35
N ASN A 139 -8.05 32.06 -19.97
CA ASN A 139 -9.52 32.02 -19.98
C ASN A 139 -10.06 30.83 -20.79
N ARG A 140 -9.36 30.40 -21.85
CA ARG A 140 -9.69 29.18 -22.59
C ARG A 140 -9.40 27.92 -21.76
N LEU A 141 -8.29 27.89 -21.03
CA LEU A 141 -7.95 26.77 -20.14
C LEU A 141 -9.00 26.62 -19.02
N LEU A 142 -9.37 27.73 -18.39
CA LEU A 142 -10.40 27.76 -17.34
C LEU A 142 -11.75 27.30 -17.87
N GLU A 143 -12.13 27.68 -19.09
CA GLU A 143 -13.38 27.22 -19.71
C GLU A 143 -13.45 25.70 -19.77
N GLY A 144 -12.39 25.06 -20.29
CA GLY A 144 -12.33 23.62 -20.43
C GLY A 144 -12.32 22.89 -19.09
N LEU A 145 -11.47 23.34 -18.16
CA LEU A 145 -11.29 22.70 -16.85
C LEU A 145 -12.49 22.92 -15.92
N LEU A 146 -13.11 24.10 -15.90
CA LEU A 146 -14.29 24.36 -15.07
C LEU A 146 -15.52 23.64 -15.61
N SER A 147 -15.70 23.59 -16.93
CA SER A 147 -16.77 22.79 -17.54
C SER A 147 -16.60 21.31 -17.19
N PHE A 148 -15.38 20.79 -17.27
CA PHE A 148 -15.05 19.43 -16.85
C PHE A 148 -15.33 19.20 -15.36
N TYR A 149 -14.89 20.09 -14.48
CA TYR A 149 -15.16 20.02 -13.05
C TYR A 149 -16.66 19.99 -12.73
N ASN A 150 -17.46 20.79 -13.44
CA ASN A 150 -18.90 20.86 -13.24
C ASN A 150 -19.62 19.59 -13.72
N ALA A 151 -19.17 19.03 -14.84
CA ALA A 151 -19.75 17.83 -15.44
C ALA A 151 -19.40 16.53 -14.71
N MET A 152 -18.42 16.55 -13.79
CA MET A 152 -18.07 15.39 -12.99
C MET A 152 -19.26 14.87 -12.16
N PRO A 153 -19.40 13.55 -12.03
CA PRO A 153 -20.51 12.94 -11.34
C PRO A 153 -20.45 13.23 -9.83
N LYS A 154 -21.61 13.12 -9.15
CA LYS A 154 -21.66 13.17 -7.69
C LYS A 154 -20.99 11.94 -7.06
N ASP A 155 -21.18 10.78 -7.69
CA ASP A 155 -20.53 9.53 -7.28
C ASP A 155 -19.18 9.40 -7.98
N PRO A 156 -18.08 9.29 -7.23
CA PRO A 156 -16.75 9.28 -7.83
C PRO A 156 -16.49 8.05 -8.72
N THR A 157 -15.76 8.27 -9.80
CA THR A 157 -15.49 7.27 -10.84
C THR A 157 -14.40 6.29 -10.38
N ILE A 158 -14.64 4.97 -10.55
CA ILE A 158 -13.63 3.92 -10.32
C ILE A 158 -13.05 3.50 -11.67
N ILE A 159 -11.79 3.86 -11.91
CA ILE A 159 -11.01 3.33 -13.04
C ILE A 159 -10.55 1.90 -12.74
N THR A 160 -10.92 0.96 -13.61
CA THR A 160 -10.56 -0.47 -13.52
C THR A 160 -9.62 -0.93 -14.64
N ASP A 161 -9.34 -0.07 -15.62
CA ASP A 161 -8.52 -0.39 -16.78
C ASP A 161 -7.04 -0.59 -16.40
N THR A 162 -6.53 -1.80 -16.64
CA THR A 162 -5.16 -2.20 -16.24
C THR A 162 -4.06 -1.43 -16.94
N ASP A 163 -4.29 -0.97 -18.17
CA ASP A 163 -3.31 -0.19 -18.93
C ASP A 163 -3.22 1.23 -18.39
N ILE A 164 -4.35 1.82 -18.00
CA ILE A 164 -4.39 3.10 -17.30
C ILE A 164 -3.68 2.99 -15.95
N HIS A 165 -4.00 1.96 -15.16
CA HIS A 165 -3.30 1.70 -13.88
C HIS A 165 -1.78 1.58 -14.08
N THR A 166 -1.34 0.95 -15.16
CA THR A 166 0.09 0.81 -15.48
C THR A 166 0.72 2.15 -15.90
N LYS A 167 0.09 2.92 -16.78
CA LYS A 167 0.56 4.27 -17.17
C LYS A 167 0.66 5.21 -15.97
N VAL A 168 -0.35 5.18 -15.11
CA VAL A 168 -0.42 5.98 -13.89
C VAL A 168 0.66 5.53 -12.88
N SER A 169 0.84 4.22 -12.71
CA SER A 169 1.94 3.67 -11.89
C SER A 169 3.31 4.12 -12.42
N ASN A 170 3.52 4.11 -13.73
CA ASN A 170 4.75 4.55 -14.37
C ASN A 170 5.00 6.05 -14.19
N LEU A 171 3.94 6.86 -14.27
CA LEU A 171 4.01 8.30 -14.00
C LEU A 171 4.50 8.58 -12.58
N PHE A 172 4.07 7.80 -11.59
CA PHE A 172 4.51 8.02 -10.22
C PHE A 172 5.93 7.58 -9.94
N SER A 173 6.57 6.82 -10.85
CA SER A 173 7.96 6.35 -10.77
C SER A 173 8.46 6.28 -9.33
N ILE A 174 7.79 5.41 -8.57
CA ILE A 174 8.48 4.50 -7.69
C ILE A 174 9.59 3.89 -8.58
N PRO A 175 10.86 4.11 -8.23
CA PRO A 175 11.97 4.24 -9.17
C PRO A 175 12.20 2.94 -9.94
N TYR A 176 12.04 2.93 -11.27
CA TYR A 176 12.51 1.91 -12.25
C TYR A 176 12.24 0.42 -11.96
N SER A 177 11.73 0.08 -10.79
CA SER A 177 11.80 -1.24 -10.22
C SER A 177 10.47 -1.94 -10.39
N ILE A 178 9.34 -1.26 -10.57
CA ILE A 178 8.05 -1.95 -10.74
C ILE A 178 8.02 -2.75 -12.05
N GLN A 179 8.58 -2.21 -13.14
CA GLN A 179 8.57 -2.91 -14.42
C GLN A 179 9.57 -4.07 -14.44
N GLU A 180 10.82 -3.84 -14.02
CA GLU A 180 11.80 -4.93 -13.80
C GLU A 180 11.26 -5.96 -12.80
N THR A 181 10.62 -5.54 -11.70
CA THR A 181 10.05 -6.50 -10.75
C THR A 181 8.83 -7.21 -11.30
N ARG A 182 7.98 -6.58 -12.14
CA ARG A 182 6.87 -7.29 -12.80
C ARG A 182 7.39 -8.29 -13.82
N GLU A 183 8.47 -7.96 -14.51
CA GLU A 183 9.19 -8.89 -15.38
C GLU A 183 9.78 -10.03 -14.55
N ILE A 184 10.48 -9.74 -13.45
CA ILE A 184 10.96 -10.75 -12.49
C ILE A 184 9.81 -11.60 -11.94
N ILE A 185 8.65 -11.02 -11.57
CA ILE A 185 7.49 -11.79 -11.07
C ILE A 185 6.95 -12.73 -12.16
N LYS A 186 6.89 -12.27 -13.42
CA LYS A 186 6.51 -13.11 -14.57
C LYS A 186 7.56 -14.17 -14.88
N GLU A 187 8.84 -13.87 -14.69
CA GLU A 187 9.92 -14.84 -14.81
C GLU A 187 9.77 -15.93 -13.75
N ILE A 188 9.60 -15.55 -12.48
CA ILE A 188 9.38 -16.48 -11.35
C ILE A 188 8.16 -17.38 -11.61
N GLU A 189 7.09 -16.87 -12.21
CA GLU A 189 5.90 -17.65 -12.57
C GLU A 189 6.23 -18.87 -13.47
N SER A 190 7.23 -18.73 -14.33
CA SER A 190 7.67 -19.77 -15.25
C SER A 190 8.84 -20.63 -14.74
N MET A 191 9.46 -20.25 -13.61
CA MET A 191 10.68 -20.86 -13.09
C MET A 191 10.41 -22.14 -12.30
N LYS A 192 11.34 -23.08 -12.39
CA LYS A 192 11.49 -24.20 -11.45
C LYS A 192 12.19 -23.75 -10.18
N LYS A 193 12.13 -24.59 -9.14
CA LYS A 193 12.69 -24.28 -7.82
C LYS A 193 14.19 -23.98 -7.85
N GLU A 194 14.92 -24.70 -8.70
CA GLU A 194 16.36 -24.51 -8.89
C GLU A 194 16.64 -23.14 -9.51
N GLU A 195 15.88 -22.76 -10.55
CA GLU A 195 16.00 -21.48 -11.25
C GLU A 195 15.62 -20.30 -10.35
N MET A 196 14.61 -20.45 -9.48
CA MET A 196 14.28 -19.44 -8.46
C MET A 196 15.45 -19.24 -7.49
N SER A 197 16.13 -20.33 -7.11
CA SER A 197 17.27 -20.27 -6.19
C SER A 197 18.43 -19.51 -6.82
N ASP A 198 18.73 -19.76 -8.10
CA ASP A 198 19.76 -19.03 -8.85
C ASP A 198 19.43 -17.54 -8.95
N LEU A 199 18.20 -17.18 -9.30
CA LEU A 199 17.75 -15.79 -9.32
C LEU A 199 17.89 -15.11 -7.95
N ILE A 200 17.54 -15.82 -6.87
CA ILE A 200 17.69 -15.29 -5.51
C ILE A 200 19.15 -15.06 -5.17
N ILE A 201 20.05 -15.98 -5.55
CA ILE A 201 21.50 -15.83 -5.34
C ILE A 201 22.01 -14.57 -6.05
N ASP A 202 21.55 -14.32 -7.28
CA ASP A 202 21.90 -13.10 -8.01
C ASP A 202 21.39 -11.85 -7.28
N LEU A 203 20.14 -11.88 -6.82
CA LEU A 203 19.50 -10.79 -6.09
C LEU A 203 20.08 -10.58 -4.68
N ILE A 204 20.71 -11.57 -4.05
CA ILE A 204 21.32 -11.41 -2.72
C ILE A 204 22.43 -10.35 -2.72
N SER A 205 23.10 -10.16 -3.87
CA SER A 205 24.12 -9.12 -4.06
C SER A 205 23.54 -7.70 -3.99
N ASP A 206 22.26 -7.54 -4.32
CA ASP A 206 21.48 -6.30 -4.24
C ASP A 206 20.23 -6.52 -3.38
N PHE A 207 20.42 -6.52 -2.06
CA PHE A 207 19.36 -6.83 -1.11
C PHE A 207 18.18 -5.85 -1.19
N GLU A 208 18.42 -4.57 -1.54
CA GLU A 208 17.33 -3.60 -1.71
C GLU A 208 16.40 -4.01 -2.86
N LYS A 209 16.96 -4.52 -3.96
CA LYS A 209 16.18 -5.07 -5.07
C LYS A 209 15.43 -6.34 -4.66
N LEU A 210 16.06 -7.25 -3.91
CA LEU A 210 15.36 -8.45 -3.39
C LEU A 210 14.19 -8.06 -2.48
N GLU A 211 14.41 -7.13 -1.56
CA GLU A 211 13.39 -6.63 -0.64
C GLU A 211 12.19 -6.04 -1.39
N ASP A 212 12.45 -5.26 -2.44
CA ASP A 212 11.43 -4.67 -3.29
C ASP A 212 10.66 -5.74 -4.09
N VAL A 213 11.35 -6.77 -4.61
CA VAL A 213 10.71 -7.93 -5.26
C VAL A 213 9.77 -8.64 -4.29
N ILE A 214 10.20 -8.92 -3.06
CA ILE A 214 9.38 -9.58 -2.04
C ILE A 214 8.16 -8.72 -1.66
N LYS A 215 8.33 -7.41 -1.47
CA LYS A 215 7.20 -6.50 -1.18
C LYS A 215 6.14 -6.52 -2.28
N LYS A 216 6.56 -6.58 -3.54
CA LYS A 216 5.64 -6.61 -4.69
C LYS A 216 5.02 -7.98 -4.89
N ALA A 217 5.76 -9.07 -4.72
CA ALA A 217 5.20 -10.42 -4.67
C ALA A 217 4.11 -10.52 -3.59
N MET A 218 4.36 -9.96 -2.41
CA MET A 218 3.36 -9.88 -1.34
C MET A 218 2.14 -9.03 -1.71
N ALA A 219 2.32 -7.91 -2.40
CA ALA A 219 1.20 -7.12 -2.91
C ALA A 219 0.37 -7.91 -3.94
N GLU A 220 1.04 -8.64 -4.83
CA GLU A 220 0.41 -9.48 -5.86
C GLU A 220 -0.39 -10.63 -5.25
N LEU A 221 0.09 -11.24 -4.16
CA LEU A 221 -0.63 -12.25 -3.39
C LEU A 221 -1.92 -11.69 -2.75
N ILE A 222 -1.91 -10.42 -2.35
CA ILE A 222 -3.06 -9.76 -1.71
C ILE A 222 -4.13 -9.34 -2.71
N LEU A 223 -3.73 -8.92 -3.91
CA LEU A 223 -4.63 -8.42 -4.95
C LEU A 223 -5.50 -9.51 -5.60
N VAL A 224 -5.40 -10.77 -5.17
CA VAL A 224 -6.29 -11.85 -5.61
C VAL A 224 -7.70 -11.61 -5.04
N GLU A 225 -8.52 -10.87 -5.79
CA GLU A 225 -9.85 -10.38 -5.39
C GLU A 225 -10.92 -11.47 -5.17
N LYS A 226 -10.65 -12.74 -5.52
CA LYS A 226 -11.64 -13.81 -5.40
C LYS A 226 -11.31 -14.79 -4.27
N PRO A 227 -11.89 -14.60 -3.08
CA PRO A 227 -11.94 -15.66 -2.10
C PRO A 227 -12.86 -16.76 -2.66
N ILE A 228 -12.46 -18.02 -2.47
CA ILE A 228 -13.31 -19.20 -2.62
C ILE A 228 -13.34 -19.77 -4.06
N GLN A 229 -12.33 -20.60 -4.37
CA GLN A 229 -12.46 -22.00 -4.88
C GLN A 229 -11.30 -22.46 -5.77
N PHE A 230 -10.47 -21.57 -6.34
CA PHE A 230 -9.47 -21.98 -7.35
C PHE A 230 -8.06 -21.37 -7.24
N ALA A 231 -7.78 -20.46 -6.30
CA ALA A 231 -6.56 -19.64 -6.35
C ALA A 231 -5.31 -20.03 -5.52
N PRO A 232 -5.22 -21.09 -4.69
CA PRO A 232 -3.95 -21.38 -4.00
C PRO A 232 -2.80 -21.74 -4.94
N ARG A 233 -3.08 -22.49 -6.03
CA ARG A 233 -2.04 -23.02 -6.91
C ARG A 233 -1.46 -22.03 -7.89
N GLU A 234 -2.28 -21.11 -8.40
CA GLU A 234 -1.84 -20.19 -9.45
C GLU A 234 -0.72 -19.25 -8.99
N LYS A 235 -0.56 -19.00 -7.68
CA LYS A 235 0.51 -18.15 -7.12
C LYS A 235 1.40 -18.86 -6.11
N GLU A 236 1.38 -20.19 -6.06
CA GLU A 236 2.24 -21.01 -5.19
C GLU A 236 3.73 -20.73 -5.43
N TYR A 237 4.09 -20.40 -6.68
CA TYR A 237 5.44 -20.01 -7.08
C TYR A 237 5.95 -18.76 -6.33
N LEU A 238 5.09 -17.80 -6.00
CA LEU A 238 5.49 -16.61 -5.23
C LEU A 238 5.77 -16.97 -3.77
N PHE A 239 4.99 -17.88 -3.19
CA PHE A 239 5.25 -18.38 -1.84
C PHE A 239 6.56 -19.16 -1.76
N GLU A 240 6.81 -20.06 -2.72
CA GLU A 240 8.08 -20.78 -2.80
C GLU A 240 9.26 -19.82 -2.99
N PHE A 241 9.14 -18.82 -3.88
CA PHE A 241 10.18 -17.80 -4.05
C PHE A 241 10.48 -17.06 -2.74
N ILE A 242 9.44 -16.60 -2.03
CA ILE A 242 9.59 -15.92 -0.74
C ILE A 242 10.26 -16.83 0.30
N LYS A 243 9.84 -18.10 0.37
CA LYS A 243 10.42 -19.10 1.28
C LYS A 243 11.90 -19.30 1.01
N ILE A 244 12.28 -19.50 -0.25
CA ILE A 244 13.69 -19.69 -0.65
C ILE A 244 14.49 -18.43 -0.34
N ALA A 245 13.92 -17.24 -0.58
CA ALA A 245 14.57 -15.97 -0.30
C ALA A 245 14.91 -15.81 1.18
N ILE A 246 14.02 -16.21 2.09
CA ILE A 246 14.32 -16.20 3.53
C ILE A 246 15.40 -17.23 3.87
N ILE A 247 15.29 -18.45 3.35
CA ILE A 247 16.21 -19.55 3.74
C ILE A 247 17.65 -19.27 3.29
N LEU A 248 17.85 -18.75 2.06
CA LEU A 248 19.18 -18.55 1.46
C LEU A 248 19.92 -17.28 1.93
N ASN A 249 19.25 -16.35 2.60
CA ASN A 249 19.85 -15.09 3.03
C ASN A 249 20.70 -15.21 4.32
N GLN A 250 21.48 -14.18 4.62
CA GLN A 250 22.18 -14.03 5.92
C GLN A 250 21.17 -13.73 7.05
N GLU A 251 21.48 -14.10 8.31
CA GLU A 251 20.51 -14.07 9.42
C GLU A 251 19.81 -12.72 9.62
N ASP A 252 20.58 -11.62 9.56
CA ASP A 252 20.07 -10.25 9.67
C ASP A 252 19.04 -9.93 8.57
N LYS A 253 19.33 -10.36 7.33
CA LYS A 253 18.44 -10.21 6.18
C LYS A 253 17.21 -11.12 6.27
N LYS A 254 17.33 -12.34 6.82
CA LYS A 254 16.17 -13.23 7.03
C LYS A 254 15.12 -12.58 7.91
N MET A 255 15.57 -11.93 8.98
CA MET A 255 14.70 -11.21 9.92
C MET A 255 13.96 -10.06 9.23
N ILE A 256 14.66 -9.25 8.42
CA ILE A 256 14.04 -8.16 7.65
C ILE A 256 12.95 -8.70 6.70
N LEU A 257 13.26 -9.74 5.92
CA LEU A 257 12.30 -10.34 4.98
C LEU A 257 11.09 -10.93 5.72
N THR A 258 11.34 -11.64 6.83
CA THR A 258 10.29 -12.20 7.68
C THR A 258 9.39 -11.11 8.27
N GLU A 259 9.97 -9.99 8.72
CA GLU A 259 9.22 -8.85 9.22
C GLU A 259 8.29 -8.25 8.18
N ILE A 260 8.78 -8.05 6.94
CA ILE A 260 7.98 -7.49 5.84
C ILE A 260 6.74 -8.33 5.61
N ILE A 261 6.92 -9.65 5.55
CA ILE A 261 5.83 -10.59 5.28
C ILE A 261 4.85 -10.60 6.44
N TYR A 262 5.36 -10.75 7.67
CA TYR A 262 4.51 -10.85 8.85
C TYR A 262 3.66 -9.59 9.07
N ARG A 263 4.26 -8.38 8.96
CA ARG A 263 3.50 -7.11 9.02
C ARG A 263 2.37 -7.07 7.98
N ARG A 264 2.59 -7.68 6.82
CA ARG A 264 1.59 -7.73 5.76
C ARG A 264 0.45 -8.68 6.08
N ILE A 265 0.75 -9.82 6.69
CA ILE A 265 -0.25 -10.76 7.24
C ILE A 265 -1.14 -10.04 8.27
N LEU A 266 -0.52 -9.31 9.22
CA LEU A 266 -1.25 -8.54 10.24
C LEU A 266 -2.21 -7.52 9.63
N SER A 267 -1.77 -6.86 8.55
CA SER A 267 -2.54 -5.80 7.90
C SER A 267 -3.71 -6.30 7.05
N ASN A 268 -3.87 -7.63 6.87
CA ASN A 268 -4.86 -8.20 5.96
C ASN A 268 -5.95 -9.01 6.70
N PRO A 269 -7.24 -8.64 6.61
CA PRO A 269 -8.32 -9.36 7.27
C PRO A 269 -8.53 -10.79 6.73
N ASN A 270 -8.04 -11.12 5.54
CA ASN A 270 -8.10 -12.45 4.94
C ASN A 270 -6.78 -13.22 5.13
N TYR A 271 -6.44 -13.55 6.38
CA TYR A 271 -5.21 -14.28 6.72
C TYR A 271 -5.10 -15.67 6.07
N VAL A 272 -6.20 -16.22 5.54
CA VAL A 272 -6.26 -17.55 4.91
C VAL A 272 -5.28 -17.68 3.73
N TYR A 273 -5.02 -16.59 3.00
CA TYR A 273 -4.05 -16.62 1.89
C TYR A 273 -2.62 -16.83 2.34
N PHE A 274 -2.31 -16.53 3.61
CA PHE A 274 -0.95 -16.61 4.13
C PHE A 274 -0.71 -17.88 4.95
N TRP A 275 -1.63 -18.85 4.90
CA TRP A 275 -1.51 -20.06 5.71
C TRP A 275 -0.20 -20.81 5.50
N ASP A 276 0.25 -20.94 4.25
CA ASP A 276 1.50 -21.61 3.91
C ASP A 276 2.72 -20.88 4.51
N PHE A 277 2.64 -19.55 4.61
CA PHE A 277 3.68 -18.77 5.30
C PHE A 277 3.61 -18.94 6.81
N ILE A 278 2.41 -18.93 7.40
CA ILE A 278 2.26 -19.12 8.84
C ILE A 278 2.77 -20.51 9.24
N ASP A 279 2.55 -21.56 8.45
CA ASP A 279 3.09 -22.90 8.70
C ASP A 279 4.61 -23.01 8.54
N LEU A 280 5.23 -22.06 7.82
CA LEU A 280 6.69 -21.93 7.70
C LEU A 280 7.32 -21.31 8.96
N ILE A 281 6.59 -20.47 9.71
CA ILE A 281 7.13 -19.76 10.89
C ILE A 281 7.85 -20.70 11.86
N PRO A 282 7.31 -21.88 12.26
CA PRO A 282 8.01 -22.80 13.14
C PRO A 282 9.41 -23.22 12.67
N GLU A 283 9.61 -23.40 11.36
CA GLU A 283 10.94 -23.69 10.79
C GLU A 283 11.85 -22.46 10.87
N LEU A 284 11.29 -21.26 10.66
CA LEU A 284 12.04 -20.00 10.76
C LEU A 284 12.43 -19.64 12.20
N LEU A 285 11.71 -20.14 13.20
CA LEU A 285 12.05 -19.95 14.62
C LEU A 285 13.33 -20.70 15.04
N GLU A 286 13.90 -21.55 14.18
CA GLU A 286 15.24 -22.13 14.40
C GLU A 286 16.36 -21.09 14.28
N PHE A 287 16.11 -19.96 13.61
CA PHE A 287 17.05 -18.84 13.52
C PHE A 287 16.90 -17.90 14.71
N GLU A 288 18.00 -17.60 15.41
CA GLU A 288 17.97 -16.88 16.69
C GLU A 288 17.37 -15.47 16.59
N ASP A 289 17.69 -14.72 15.54
CA ASP A 289 17.16 -13.37 15.34
C ASP A 289 15.66 -13.38 15.05
N ILE A 290 15.17 -14.36 14.27
CA ILE A 290 13.74 -14.52 14.00
C ILE A 290 13.00 -14.92 15.28
N TYR A 291 13.58 -15.85 16.05
CA TYR A 291 13.05 -16.24 17.36
C TYR A 291 12.88 -15.03 18.29
N ARG A 292 13.94 -14.23 18.46
CA ARG A 292 13.91 -13.01 19.30
C ARG A 292 12.90 -12.00 18.80
N PHE A 293 12.82 -11.81 17.49
CA PHE A 293 11.88 -10.89 16.86
C PHE A 293 10.43 -11.28 17.16
N PHE A 294 10.07 -12.55 16.98
CA PHE A 294 8.70 -13.02 17.26
C PHE A 294 8.36 -12.97 18.75
N SER A 295 9.29 -13.38 19.61
CA SER A 295 9.02 -13.39 21.05
C SER A 295 8.81 -12.00 21.63
N GLN A 296 9.61 -11.02 21.21
CA GLN A 296 9.53 -9.67 21.76
C GLN A 296 8.37 -8.86 21.18
N LYS A 297 8.01 -9.10 19.92
CA LYS A 297 7.11 -8.20 19.19
C LYS A 297 5.71 -8.76 18.95
N TYR A 298 5.57 -10.08 18.84
CA TYR A 298 4.32 -10.69 18.35
C TYR A 298 3.79 -11.85 19.19
N LEU A 299 4.43 -12.20 20.31
CA LEU A 299 3.95 -13.29 21.17
C LEU A 299 2.50 -13.08 21.64
N GLU A 300 2.16 -11.86 22.08
CA GLU A 300 0.80 -11.54 22.54
C GLU A 300 -0.24 -11.70 21.42
N GLU A 301 0.10 -11.25 20.21
CA GLU A 301 -0.77 -11.33 19.03
C GLU A 301 -0.95 -12.79 18.57
N LEU A 302 0.13 -13.58 18.56
CA LEU A 302 0.09 -15.01 18.28
C LEU A 302 -0.79 -15.76 19.28
N ILE A 303 -0.73 -15.41 20.56
CA ILE A 303 -1.63 -15.97 21.58
C ILE A 303 -3.08 -15.57 21.30
N SER A 304 -3.35 -14.32 20.89
CA SER A 304 -4.70 -13.90 20.51
C SER A 304 -5.25 -14.73 19.34
N TRP A 305 -4.45 -14.89 18.29
CA TRP A 305 -4.83 -15.71 17.13
C TRP A 305 -5.04 -17.18 17.48
N PHE A 306 -4.19 -17.74 18.33
CA PHE A 306 -4.39 -19.07 18.88
C PHE A 306 -5.75 -19.17 19.59
N CYS A 307 -6.06 -18.23 20.49
CA CYS A 307 -7.34 -18.17 21.21
C CYS A 307 -8.55 -18.06 20.27
N GLU A 308 -8.40 -17.32 19.18
CA GLU A 308 -9.43 -17.04 18.17
C GLU A 308 -9.51 -18.11 17.06
N SER A 309 -8.73 -19.20 17.16
CA SER A 309 -8.68 -20.26 16.14
C SER A 309 -10.08 -20.78 15.80
N THR A 310 -10.47 -20.65 14.53
CA THR A 310 -11.78 -21.09 14.01
C THR A 310 -11.72 -22.41 13.25
N SER A 311 -10.53 -23.00 13.08
CA SER A 311 -10.35 -24.31 12.44
C SER A 311 -9.28 -25.15 13.12
N TYR A 312 -9.38 -26.48 13.00
CA TYR A 312 -8.40 -27.42 13.53
C TYR A 312 -6.97 -27.20 12.96
N SER A 313 -6.89 -26.81 11.69
CA SER A 313 -5.62 -26.50 11.02
C SER A 313 -4.96 -25.26 11.62
N ALA A 314 -5.74 -24.19 11.78
CA ALA A 314 -5.28 -22.95 12.41
C ALA A 314 -4.73 -23.21 13.82
N ALA A 315 -5.52 -23.91 14.64
CA ALA A 315 -5.11 -24.28 15.98
C ALA A 315 -3.81 -25.10 16.00
N GLY A 316 -3.65 -26.03 15.06
CA GLY A 316 -2.44 -26.83 14.92
C GLY A 316 -1.20 -25.99 14.63
N ILE A 317 -1.30 -25.07 13.67
CA ILE A 317 -0.20 -24.19 13.27
C ILE A 317 0.17 -23.24 14.42
N TYR A 318 -0.80 -22.56 15.02
CA TYR A 318 -0.51 -21.63 16.12
C TYR A 318 0.08 -22.35 17.35
N SER A 319 -0.40 -23.54 17.70
CA SER A 319 0.22 -24.35 18.76
C SER A 319 1.67 -24.72 18.45
N LYS A 320 1.98 -25.05 17.19
CA LYS A 320 3.35 -25.35 16.75
C LYS A 320 4.26 -24.12 16.88
N ILE A 321 3.77 -22.93 16.51
CA ILE A 321 4.50 -21.66 16.70
C ILE A 321 4.72 -21.36 18.19
N LEU A 322 3.68 -21.45 19.02
CA LEU A 322 3.76 -21.21 20.46
C LEU A 322 4.74 -22.19 21.13
N TYR A 323 4.78 -23.45 20.69
CA TYR A 323 5.77 -24.42 21.14
C TYR A 323 7.21 -24.06 20.69
N GLY A 324 7.37 -23.45 19.51
CA GLY A 324 8.65 -22.87 19.08
C GLY A 324 9.12 -21.78 20.05
N LEU A 325 8.21 -20.90 20.48
CA LEU A 325 8.44 -19.80 21.41
C LEU A 325 8.37 -20.21 22.90
N LYS A 326 8.39 -21.52 23.19
CA LYS A 326 8.07 -22.05 24.52
C LYS A 326 8.90 -21.49 25.66
N LYS A 327 10.12 -20.98 25.47
CA LYS A 327 10.95 -20.44 26.57
C LYS A 327 10.53 -19.03 27.00
N GLU A 328 9.89 -18.27 26.12
CA GLU A 328 9.51 -16.86 26.37
C GLU A 328 8.13 -16.73 26.98
N ILE A 329 7.31 -17.80 26.92
CA ILE A 329 5.95 -17.80 27.48
C ILE A 329 6.00 -17.56 28.99
N THR A 330 5.20 -16.64 29.50
CA THR A 330 5.14 -16.30 30.91
C THR A 330 4.00 -17.04 31.61
N LYS A 331 3.95 -16.97 32.95
CA LYS A 331 2.86 -17.58 33.72
C LYS A 331 1.45 -17.06 33.32
N PRO A 332 1.23 -15.74 33.11
CA PRO A 332 -0.05 -15.25 32.61
C PRO A 332 -0.41 -15.80 31.23
N GLU A 333 0.58 -15.92 30.34
CA GLU A 333 0.37 -16.40 28.97
C GLU A 333 0.04 -17.89 28.93
N ILE A 334 0.76 -18.73 29.69
CA ILE A 334 0.44 -20.16 29.77
C ILE A 334 -0.95 -20.40 30.37
N GLU A 335 -1.37 -19.58 31.35
CA GLU A 335 -2.71 -19.66 31.92
C GLU A 335 -3.79 -19.30 30.88
N LYS A 336 -3.58 -18.25 30.08
CA LYS A 336 -4.45 -17.89 28.97
C LYS A 336 -4.53 -19.01 27.93
N ILE A 337 -3.38 -19.58 27.52
CA ILE A 337 -3.32 -20.69 26.56
C ILE A 337 -4.13 -21.90 27.07
N VAL A 338 -3.95 -22.28 28.33
CA VAL A 338 -4.67 -23.41 28.94
C VAL A 338 -6.18 -23.15 29.02
N GLU A 339 -6.59 -21.96 29.45
CA GLU A 339 -7.99 -21.59 29.57
C GLU A 339 -8.72 -21.67 28.23
N PHE A 340 -8.12 -21.14 27.16
CA PHE A 340 -8.69 -21.20 25.82
C PHE A 340 -8.63 -22.60 25.21
N THR A 341 -7.58 -23.36 25.48
CA THR A 341 -7.51 -24.78 25.11
C THR A 341 -8.71 -25.54 25.66
N LEU A 342 -9.14 -25.28 26.89
CA LEU A 342 -10.28 -25.97 27.51
C LEU A 342 -11.66 -25.51 26.99
N ARG A 343 -11.74 -24.36 26.32
CA ARG A 343 -13.00 -23.73 25.86
C ARG A 343 -13.22 -23.82 24.36
N ASN A 344 -12.15 -23.88 23.57
CA ASN A 344 -12.23 -23.88 22.12
C ASN A 344 -12.06 -25.30 21.56
N ARG A 345 -13.15 -25.84 21.00
CA ARG A 345 -13.21 -27.17 20.37
C ARG A 345 -12.19 -27.37 19.25
N GLN A 346 -11.92 -26.32 18.48
CA GLN A 346 -10.94 -26.37 17.39
C GLN A 346 -9.52 -26.60 17.90
N ILE A 347 -9.25 -26.23 19.16
CA ILE A 347 -7.96 -26.40 19.80
C ILE A 347 -7.83 -27.81 20.39
N TYR A 348 -8.70 -28.19 21.33
CA TYR A 348 -8.51 -29.45 22.08
C TYR A 348 -8.77 -30.71 21.25
N GLU A 349 -9.57 -30.66 20.17
CA GLU A 349 -9.74 -31.80 19.26
C GLU A 349 -8.75 -31.80 18.08
N SER A 350 -7.96 -30.73 17.87
CA SER A 350 -6.93 -30.73 16.83
C SER A 350 -5.76 -31.61 17.25
N GLY A 351 -5.52 -32.71 16.53
CA GLY A 351 -4.43 -33.65 16.85
C GLY A 351 -3.06 -32.98 16.86
N THR A 352 -2.81 -32.08 15.91
CA THR A 352 -1.57 -31.28 15.85
C THR A 352 -1.46 -30.34 17.04
N ALA A 353 -2.54 -29.61 17.37
CA ALA A 353 -2.54 -28.71 18.52
C ALA A 353 -2.32 -29.47 19.82
N ASN A 354 -3.00 -30.61 19.99
CA ASN A 354 -2.90 -31.48 21.16
C ASN A 354 -1.46 -31.89 21.45
N LYS A 355 -0.75 -32.39 20.42
CA LYS A 355 0.67 -32.76 20.50
C LYS A 355 1.54 -31.61 21.02
N TYR A 356 1.53 -30.47 20.33
CA TYR A 356 2.42 -29.36 20.66
C TYR A 356 2.08 -28.67 21.98
N LEU A 357 0.79 -28.61 22.35
CA LEU A 357 0.37 -28.05 23.62
C LEU A 357 0.72 -28.98 24.79
N LYS A 358 0.59 -30.30 24.64
CA LYS A 358 1.04 -31.25 25.67
C LYS A 358 2.54 -31.10 25.94
N ASP A 359 3.33 -31.01 24.88
CA ASP A 359 4.77 -30.80 24.98
C ASP A 359 5.11 -29.43 25.58
N LEU A 360 4.34 -28.38 25.24
CA LEU A 360 4.48 -27.05 25.84
C LEU A 360 4.18 -27.05 27.34
N PHE A 361 3.08 -27.68 27.76
CA PHE A 361 2.66 -27.75 29.16
C PHE A 361 3.67 -28.52 30.00
N LEU A 362 4.17 -29.64 29.48
CA LEU A 362 5.24 -30.40 30.11
C LEU A 362 6.54 -29.58 30.21
N PHE A 363 6.94 -28.91 29.14
CA PHE A 363 8.15 -28.08 29.13
C PHE A 363 8.06 -26.91 30.11
N ARG A 364 6.85 -26.33 30.28
CA ARG A 364 6.58 -25.20 31.18
C ARG A 364 5.90 -25.60 32.49
N GLN A 365 6.12 -26.82 32.95
CA GLN A 365 5.50 -27.35 34.17
C GLN A 365 5.75 -26.49 35.42
N GLU A 366 6.89 -25.78 35.47
CA GLU A 366 7.29 -24.92 36.57
C GLU A 366 6.40 -23.67 36.73
N ILE A 367 5.79 -23.21 35.63
CA ILE A 367 4.81 -22.11 35.64
C ILE A 367 3.39 -22.58 35.32
N PHE A 368 3.19 -23.88 35.12
CA PHE A 368 1.92 -24.44 34.69
C PHE A 368 0.84 -24.35 35.80
N PRO A 369 -0.36 -23.85 35.49
CA PRO A 369 -1.44 -23.75 36.47
C PRO A 369 -2.12 -25.10 36.73
N PHE A 370 -1.55 -25.92 37.63
CA PHE A 370 -2.01 -27.28 37.96
C PHE A 370 -3.50 -27.42 38.34
N LYS A 371 -4.18 -26.34 38.74
CA LYS A 371 -5.66 -26.31 38.90
C LYS A 371 -6.43 -26.74 37.66
N TYR A 372 -5.83 -26.66 36.46
CA TYR A 372 -6.43 -27.10 35.21
C TYR A 372 -6.10 -28.54 34.80
N ASN A 373 -5.15 -29.22 35.47
CA ASN A 373 -4.60 -30.51 35.03
C ASN A 373 -5.69 -31.60 34.91
N GLU A 374 -6.55 -31.72 35.92
CA GLU A 374 -7.69 -32.67 35.91
C GLU A 374 -8.70 -32.38 34.78
N ARG A 375 -8.87 -31.12 34.40
CA ARG A 375 -9.75 -30.76 33.29
C ARG A 375 -9.13 -31.13 31.95
N LEU A 376 -7.82 -30.93 31.79
CA LEU A 376 -7.07 -31.29 30.57
C LEU A 376 -6.95 -32.80 30.38
N LYS A 377 -7.04 -33.60 31.46
CA LYS A 377 -7.07 -35.07 31.41
C LYS A 377 -8.20 -35.61 30.53
N LYS A 378 -9.34 -34.91 30.48
CA LYS A 378 -10.48 -35.25 29.60
C LYS A 378 -10.13 -35.22 28.11
N TYR A 379 -9.08 -34.50 27.74
CA TYR A 379 -8.63 -34.32 26.36
C TYR A 379 -7.24 -34.94 26.11
N ASN A 380 -6.73 -35.74 27.04
CA ASN A 380 -5.40 -36.35 26.98
C ASN A 380 -4.23 -35.33 26.94
N MET A 381 -4.43 -34.14 27.53
CA MET A 381 -3.45 -33.04 27.54
C MET A 381 -2.94 -32.72 28.95
N ASN A 382 -3.18 -33.58 29.94
CA ASN A 382 -2.64 -33.41 31.29
C ASN A 382 -1.14 -33.72 31.33
N ILE A 383 -0.46 -33.16 32.33
CA ILE A 383 0.87 -33.58 32.77
C ILE A 383 0.66 -34.77 33.70
N GLU A 384 1.33 -35.89 33.46
CA GLU A 384 1.21 -37.09 34.29
C GLU A 384 2.05 -36.98 35.57
N ASP A 385 1.62 -37.62 36.65
CA ASP A 385 2.25 -37.44 37.96
C ASP A 385 3.74 -37.82 37.99
N TRP A 386 4.13 -38.84 37.22
CA TRP A 386 5.52 -39.27 37.11
C TRP A 386 6.39 -38.35 36.24
N GLN A 387 5.77 -37.43 35.50
CA GLN A 387 6.46 -36.44 34.66
C GLN A 387 6.76 -35.14 35.42
N MET A 388 6.13 -34.93 36.58
CA MET A 388 6.38 -33.78 37.44
C MET A 388 7.80 -33.88 38.02
N LEU A 389 8.67 -32.95 37.63
CA LEU A 389 10.08 -32.86 38.11
C LEU A 389 10.25 -31.84 39.22
#